data_AF-A0AAU1JD08-F1
#
_entry.id   AF-A0AAU1JD08-F1
#
_cell.length_a   1.000
_cell.length_b   1.000
_cell.length_c   1.000
_cell.angle_alpha   90.00
_cell.angle_beta   90.00
_cell.angle_gamma   90.00
#
_symmetry.space_group_name_H-M   'P 1'
#
loop_
_entity.id
_entity.type
_entity.pdbx_description
1 polymer ?
#
loop_
_entity_poly.entity_id
_entity_poly.type
_entity_poly.pdbx_seq_one_letter_code
_entity_poly.pdbx_strand_id
1 'polypeptide(L)'
;MTSQDLDAFAAWVEDLMRDRGYDIDSPRGGGKSRIADEAGVHRAAVTRLLQRQSMPDLETTRRLARVLGVPVRDMLIRSGRLTAEELADPHDYLASPAPSAEFGRRPTLEEVADLLGVPADRREMFVRVVEQFLPNEAPGAEHADHEGARMLVTD
;
A
#
# COMPACT_ATOMS: atom_id res chain seq x y z
N MET A 1 0.03 22.07 -2.54
CA MET A 1 0.66 21.38 -3.68
C MET A 1 1.23 22.43 -4.62
N THR A 2 2.51 22.34 -4.91
CA THR A 2 3.30 23.32 -5.63
C THR A 2 3.36 23.00 -7.13
N SER A 3 3.82 23.94 -7.96
CA SER A 3 4.11 23.66 -9.37
C SER A 3 5.15 22.55 -9.52
N GLN A 4 6.12 22.50 -8.60
CA GLN A 4 7.16 21.47 -8.58
C GLN A 4 6.58 20.07 -8.32
N ASP A 5 5.56 19.95 -7.47
CA ASP A 5 4.88 18.68 -7.22
C ASP A 5 4.14 18.18 -8.47
N LEU A 6 3.48 19.09 -9.19
CA LEU A 6 2.82 18.78 -10.46
C LEU A 6 3.83 18.36 -11.53
N ASP A 7 4.95 19.06 -11.64
CA ASP A 7 6.01 18.74 -12.60
C ASP A 7 6.61 17.35 -12.33
N ALA A 8 6.90 17.05 -11.06
CA ALA A 8 7.42 15.76 -10.64
C ALA A 8 6.42 14.62 -10.89
N PHE A 9 5.15 14.83 -10.56
CA PHE A 9 4.10 13.85 -10.80
C PHE A 9 3.86 13.61 -12.30
N ALA A 10 3.80 14.67 -13.10
CA ALA A 10 3.64 14.57 -14.55
C ALA A 10 4.80 13.81 -15.20
N ALA A 11 6.05 14.13 -14.84
CA ALA A 11 7.23 13.42 -15.33
C ALA A 11 7.19 11.93 -14.97
N TRP A 12 6.86 11.60 -13.72
CA TRP A 12 6.74 10.21 -13.28
C TRP A 12 5.64 9.44 -14.04
N VAL A 13 4.48 10.07 -14.29
CA VAL A 13 3.41 9.46 -15.08
C VAL A 13 3.84 9.26 -16.54
N GLU A 14 4.55 10.22 -17.13
CA GLU A 14 5.10 10.06 -18.48
C GLU A 14 6.05 8.85 -18.58
N ASP A 15 6.92 8.64 -17.59
CA ASP A 15 7.83 7.48 -17.56
C ASP A 15 7.05 6.17 -17.45
N LEU A 16 6.05 6.09 -16.56
CA LEU A 16 5.17 4.92 -16.48
C LEU A 16 4.44 4.62 -17.79
N MET A 17 4.07 5.66 -18.54
CA MET A 17 3.44 5.51 -19.84
C MET A 17 4.45 4.96 -20.87
N ARG A 18 5.68 5.46 -20.90
CA ARG A 18 6.74 4.96 -21.80
C ARG A 18 7.08 3.50 -21.49
N ASP A 19 7.22 3.14 -20.21
CA ASP A 19 7.48 1.77 -19.76
C ASP A 19 6.39 0.78 -20.18
N ARG A 20 5.16 1.26 -20.36
CA ARG A 20 4.02 0.48 -20.87
C ARG A 20 3.85 0.52 -22.38
N GLY A 21 4.79 1.11 -23.09
CA GLY A 21 4.78 1.21 -24.54
C GLY A 21 3.74 2.19 -25.08
N TYR A 22 3.27 3.15 -24.29
CA TYR A 22 2.51 4.27 -24.83
C TYR A 22 3.48 5.25 -25.52
N ASP A 23 3.33 5.39 -26.82
CA ASP A 23 4.02 6.42 -27.60
C ASP A 23 3.38 7.79 -27.35
N ILE A 24 3.80 8.43 -26.26
CA ILE A 24 3.28 9.72 -25.81
C ILE A 24 4.03 10.91 -26.44
N ASP A 25 5.20 10.69 -27.03
CA ASP A 25 6.03 11.73 -27.60
C ASP A 25 5.78 11.90 -29.11
N SER A 26 5.07 10.94 -29.74
CA SER A 26 4.68 11.05 -31.14
C SER A 26 3.78 12.26 -31.42
N PRO A 27 4.08 13.02 -32.50
CA PRO A 27 3.27 14.17 -32.92
C PRO A 27 1.81 13.82 -33.20
N ARG A 28 1.52 12.54 -33.51
CA ARG A 28 0.18 12.06 -33.83
C ARG A 28 -0.70 11.82 -32.59
N GLY A 29 -0.14 11.93 -31.38
CA GLY A 29 -0.88 11.89 -30.11
C GLY A 29 -1.56 10.55 -29.79
N GLY A 30 -1.20 9.48 -30.49
CA GLY A 30 -1.84 8.17 -30.38
C GLY A 30 -1.75 7.57 -28.99
N GLY A 31 -0.58 7.62 -28.34
CA GLY A 31 -0.38 7.05 -27.00
C GLY A 31 -1.22 7.76 -25.92
N LYS A 32 -1.37 9.09 -26.01
CA LYS A 32 -2.17 9.88 -25.04
C LYS A 32 -3.67 9.62 -25.17
N SER A 33 -4.15 9.36 -26.40
CA SER A 33 -5.55 8.98 -26.61
C SER A 33 -5.79 7.54 -26.19
N ARG A 34 -4.88 6.63 -26.53
CA ARG A 34 -4.96 5.20 -26.19
C ARG A 34 -5.08 4.97 -24.69
N ILE A 35 -4.21 5.60 -23.88
CA ILE A 35 -4.29 5.45 -22.42
C ILE A 35 -5.57 6.04 -21.83
N ALA A 36 -6.06 7.16 -22.37
CA ALA A 36 -7.29 7.78 -21.88
C ALA A 36 -8.49 6.86 -22.12
N ASP A 37 -8.56 6.28 -23.32
CA ASP A 37 -9.60 5.35 -23.71
C ASP A 37 -9.52 4.05 -22.87
N GLU A 38 -8.31 3.48 -22.69
CA GLU A 38 -8.09 2.28 -21.87
C GLU A 38 -8.39 2.51 -20.37
N ALA A 39 -8.06 3.69 -19.84
CA ALA A 39 -8.39 4.05 -18.45
C ALA A 39 -9.85 4.49 -18.28
N GLY A 40 -10.57 4.68 -19.38
CA GLY A 40 -11.92 5.24 -19.39
C GLY A 40 -11.96 6.65 -18.77
N VAL A 41 -10.93 7.47 -19.01
CA VAL A 41 -10.88 8.86 -18.52
C VAL A 41 -10.99 9.83 -19.69
N HIS A 42 -11.35 11.07 -19.38
CA HIS A 42 -11.43 12.09 -20.41
C HIS A 42 -10.03 12.42 -20.94
N ARG A 43 -9.83 12.40 -22.26
CA ARG A 43 -8.54 12.73 -22.90
C ARG A 43 -7.97 14.07 -22.44
N ALA A 44 -8.82 15.07 -22.27
CA ALA A 44 -8.40 16.38 -21.76
C ALA A 44 -7.75 16.32 -20.37
N ALA A 45 -8.18 15.41 -19.48
CA ALA A 45 -7.57 15.26 -18.15
C ALA A 45 -6.13 14.75 -18.28
N VAL A 46 -5.90 13.75 -19.13
CA VAL A 46 -4.56 13.25 -19.45
C VAL A 46 -3.71 14.34 -20.09
N THR A 47 -4.24 15.03 -21.10
CA THR A 47 -3.50 16.12 -21.78
C THR A 47 -3.10 17.23 -20.82
N ARG A 48 -4.00 17.70 -19.96
CA ARG A 48 -3.68 18.76 -18.98
C ARG A 48 -2.62 18.33 -17.98
N LEU A 49 -2.66 17.07 -17.51
CA LEU A 49 -1.62 16.51 -16.65
C LEU A 49 -0.26 16.52 -17.35
N LEU A 50 -0.19 15.96 -18.57
CA LEU A 50 1.08 15.88 -19.32
C LEU A 50 1.62 17.26 -19.71
N GLN A 51 0.73 18.25 -19.88
CA GLN A 51 1.07 19.65 -20.11
C GLN A 51 1.33 20.44 -18.83
N ARG A 52 1.35 19.78 -17.65
CA ARG A 52 1.59 20.42 -16.34
C ARG A 52 0.62 21.56 -16.04
N GLN A 53 -0.62 21.46 -16.52
CA GLN A 53 -1.66 22.47 -16.32
C GLN A 53 -2.47 22.24 -15.06
N SER A 54 -2.74 20.97 -14.71
CA SER A 54 -3.55 20.65 -13.54
C SER A 54 -3.32 19.21 -13.07
N MET A 55 -3.39 19.00 -11.75
CA MET A 55 -3.44 17.65 -11.18
C MET A 55 -4.76 16.94 -11.52
N PRO A 56 -4.73 15.62 -11.77
CA PRO A 56 -5.93 14.83 -11.98
C PRO A 56 -6.80 14.78 -10.73
N ASP A 57 -8.11 14.62 -10.90
CA ASP A 57 -9.04 14.34 -9.81
C ASP A 57 -8.90 12.92 -9.26
N LEU A 58 -9.55 12.66 -8.12
CA LEU A 58 -9.47 11.36 -7.44
C LEU A 58 -9.87 10.20 -8.36
N GLU A 59 -10.94 10.36 -9.13
CA GLU A 59 -11.44 9.32 -10.03
C GLU A 59 -10.45 9.03 -11.17
N THR A 60 -9.92 10.08 -11.80
CA THR A 60 -8.91 9.99 -12.85
C THR A 60 -7.64 9.33 -12.32
N THR A 61 -7.16 9.74 -11.14
CA THR A 61 -5.99 9.14 -10.48
C THR A 61 -6.17 7.64 -10.25
N ARG A 62 -7.33 7.21 -9.73
CA ARG A 62 -7.65 5.79 -9.50
C ARG A 62 -7.74 4.98 -10.80
N ARG A 63 -8.30 5.57 -11.86
CA ARG A 63 -8.42 4.93 -13.18
C ARG A 63 -7.04 4.78 -13.85
N LEU A 64 -6.23 5.83 -13.82
CA LEU A 64 -4.85 5.80 -14.33
C LEU A 64 -3.99 4.78 -13.59
N ALA A 65 -4.09 4.70 -12.26
CA ALA A 65 -3.33 3.72 -11.46
C ALA A 65 -3.54 2.27 -11.94
N ARG A 66 -4.79 1.90 -12.29
CA ARG A 66 -5.10 0.55 -12.78
C ARG A 66 -4.44 0.25 -14.13
N VAL A 67 -4.56 1.16 -15.09
CA VAL A 67 -3.98 0.96 -16.43
C VAL A 67 -2.46 1.05 -16.41
N LEU A 68 -1.95 1.97 -15.61
CA LEU A 68 -0.53 2.10 -15.34
C LEU A 68 -0.03 1.10 -14.29
N GLY A 69 -0.82 0.10 -13.90
CA GLY A 69 -0.48 -0.98 -12.96
C GLY A 69 0.42 -0.55 -11.79
N VAL A 70 0.09 0.61 -11.20
CA VAL A 70 0.73 1.14 -9.99
C VAL A 70 -0.29 0.99 -8.86
N PRO A 71 0.14 0.63 -7.63
CA PRO A 71 -0.75 0.64 -6.48
C PRO A 71 -1.50 1.98 -6.37
N VAL A 72 -2.83 1.91 -6.20
CA VAL A 72 -3.68 3.12 -6.12
C VAL A 72 -3.19 4.06 -5.01
N ARG A 73 -2.73 3.49 -3.88
CA ARG A 73 -2.11 4.22 -2.77
C ARG A 73 -0.99 5.15 -3.26
N ASP A 74 -0.01 4.60 -3.98
CA ASP A 74 1.17 5.36 -4.41
C ASP A 74 0.79 6.47 -5.39
N MET A 75 -0.15 6.17 -6.28
CA MET A 75 -0.67 7.16 -7.23
C MET A 75 -1.41 8.30 -6.49
N LEU A 76 -2.21 7.99 -5.48
CA LEU A 76 -2.92 9.00 -4.67
C LEU A 76 -1.95 9.86 -3.88
N ILE A 77 -0.96 9.25 -3.23
CA ILE A 77 0.07 9.95 -2.44
C ILE A 77 0.87 10.89 -3.33
N ARG A 78 1.41 10.39 -4.45
CA ARG A 78 2.19 11.21 -5.38
C ARG A 78 1.37 12.32 -6.04
N SER A 79 0.06 12.11 -6.24
CA SER A 79 -0.84 13.14 -6.74
C SER A 79 -1.31 14.15 -5.66
N GLY A 80 -0.88 13.98 -4.41
CA GLY A 80 -1.30 14.80 -3.27
C GLY A 80 -2.79 14.71 -2.95
N ARG A 81 -3.49 13.67 -3.43
CA ARG A 81 -4.90 13.38 -3.14
C ARG A 81 -5.11 12.67 -1.81
N LEU A 82 -4.02 12.19 -1.24
CA LEU A 82 -3.94 11.47 0.02
C LEU A 82 -2.53 11.70 0.56
N THR A 83 -2.35 11.94 1.84
CA THR A 83 -1.02 11.94 2.44
C THR A 83 -0.68 10.56 3.00
N ALA A 84 0.60 10.31 3.25
CA ALA A 84 1.01 9.05 3.85
C ALA A 84 0.46 8.90 5.28
N GLU A 85 0.30 10.03 5.99
CA GLU A 85 -0.20 10.13 7.36
C GLU A 85 -1.72 9.95 7.47
N GLU A 86 -2.47 10.33 6.41
CA GLU A 86 -3.92 10.10 6.33
C GLU A 86 -4.25 8.60 6.16
N LEU A 87 -3.29 7.81 5.73
CA LEU A 87 -3.36 6.36 5.77
C LEU A 87 -2.73 5.88 7.08
N ALA A 88 -3.49 5.15 7.90
CA ALA A 88 -2.87 4.33 8.94
C ALA A 88 -1.82 3.43 8.28
N ASP A 89 -0.61 3.36 8.86
CA ASP A 89 0.39 2.42 8.36
C ASP A 89 -0.24 1.01 8.41
N PRO A 90 -0.20 0.22 7.32
CA PRO A 90 -0.60 -1.18 7.39
C PRO A 90 0.14 -1.95 8.52
N HIS A 91 1.32 -1.48 8.94
CA HIS A 91 2.05 -1.96 10.09
C HIS A 91 1.59 -1.37 11.43
N ASP A 92 0.94 -0.20 11.46
CA ASP A 92 0.30 0.34 12.67
C ASP A 92 -0.89 -0.53 13.10
N TYR A 93 -1.52 -1.28 12.20
CA TYR A 93 -2.48 -2.32 12.59
C TYR A 93 -1.84 -3.44 13.45
N LEU A 94 -0.53 -3.65 13.35
CA LEU A 94 0.20 -4.60 14.20
C LEU A 94 0.69 -3.97 15.52
N ALA A 95 0.63 -2.63 15.65
CA ALA A 95 1.21 -1.89 16.78
C ALA A 95 0.21 -0.97 17.53
N SER A 96 -1.05 -0.87 17.09
CA SER A 96 -2.10 -0.13 17.83
C SER A 96 -2.71 -0.99 18.95
N PRO A 97 -3.09 -0.37 20.09
CA PRO A 97 -3.43 -1.08 21.31
C PRO A 97 -4.70 -1.91 21.13
N ALA A 98 -4.57 -3.20 21.43
CA ALA A 98 -5.58 -4.24 21.57
C ALA A 98 -6.96 -3.91 20.97
N PRO A 99 -7.32 -4.49 19.81
CA PRO A 99 -8.72 -4.71 19.51
C PRO A 99 -9.34 -5.47 20.70
N SER A 100 -10.60 -5.19 21.01
CA SER A 100 -11.39 -5.99 21.97
C SER A 100 -11.03 -7.48 21.83
N ALA A 101 -10.94 -8.21 22.96
CA ALA A 101 -10.28 -9.52 23.07
C ALA A 101 -10.64 -10.61 22.02
N GLU A 102 -11.66 -10.40 21.19
CA GLU A 102 -11.98 -11.23 20.02
C GLU A 102 -11.27 -10.82 18.71
N PHE A 103 -10.95 -9.54 18.49
CA PHE A 103 -10.35 -9.02 17.25
C PHE A 103 -8.82 -8.87 17.30
N GLY A 104 -8.20 -9.04 18.47
CA GLY A 104 -6.76 -8.86 18.70
C GLY A 104 -5.95 -10.15 18.69
N ARG A 105 -6.61 -11.29 18.58
CA ARG A 105 -5.94 -12.58 18.45
C ARG A 105 -5.39 -12.71 17.04
N ARG A 106 -4.07 -12.97 16.92
CA ARG A 106 -3.52 -13.49 15.68
C ARG A 106 -4.25 -14.79 15.34
N PRO A 107 -4.83 -14.92 14.14
CA PRO A 107 -5.54 -16.13 13.78
C PRO A 107 -4.57 -17.31 13.81
N THR A 108 -5.02 -18.49 14.25
CA THR A 108 -4.19 -19.69 14.13
C THR A 108 -4.06 -20.13 12.69
N LEU A 109 -3.08 -20.97 12.41
CA LEU A 109 -2.89 -21.52 11.08
C LEU A 109 -4.10 -22.32 10.59
N GLU A 110 -4.87 -22.93 11.51
CA GLU A 110 -6.13 -23.59 11.19
C GLU A 110 -7.21 -22.58 10.77
N GLU A 111 -7.34 -21.46 11.48
CA GLU A 111 -8.30 -20.41 11.13
C GLU A 111 -7.94 -19.77 9.77
N VAL A 112 -6.65 -19.62 9.47
CA VAL A 112 -6.16 -19.16 8.17
C VAL A 112 -6.44 -20.20 7.07
N ALA A 113 -6.23 -21.49 7.34
CA ALA A 113 -6.55 -22.56 6.39
C ALA A 113 -8.04 -22.54 6.02
N ASP A 114 -8.91 -22.29 6.99
CA ASP A 114 -10.35 -22.21 6.82
C ASP A 114 -10.74 -21.00 5.96
N LEU A 115 -10.15 -19.83 6.23
CA LEU A 115 -10.37 -18.61 5.46
C LEU A 115 -9.94 -18.75 3.99
N LEU A 116 -8.84 -19.47 3.75
CA LEU A 116 -8.31 -19.73 2.41
C LEU A 116 -9.04 -20.85 1.66
N GLY A 117 -10.02 -21.51 2.30
CA GLY A 117 -10.79 -22.59 1.70
C GLY A 117 -9.99 -23.88 1.53
N VAL A 118 -9.00 -24.13 2.39
CA VAL A 118 -8.23 -25.37 2.38
C VAL A 118 -9.15 -26.55 2.73
N PRO A 119 -9.24 -27.59 1.87
CA PRO A 119 -10.03 -28.78 2.15
C PRO A 119 -9.67 -29.42 3.49
N ALA A 120 -10.66 -29.95 4.21
CA ALA A 120 -10.48 -30.47 5.57
C ALA A 120 -9.39 -31.57 5.67
N ASP A 121 -9.30 -32.42 4.65
CA ASP A 121 -8.28 -33.48 4.50
C ASP A 121 -6.86 -32.94 4.23
N ARG A 122 -6.72 -31.64 3.89
CA ARG A 122 -5.45 -30.99 3.58
C ARG A 122 -5.00 -29.96 4.63
N ARG A 123 -5.82 -29.68 5.65
CA ARG A 123 -5.52 -28.65 6.67
C ARG A 123 -4.25 -28.97 7.46
N GLU A 124 -4.06 -30.22 7.88
CA GLU A 124 -2.86 -30.61 8.63
C GLU A 124 -1.57 -30.44 7.81
N MET A 125 -1.64 -30.72 6.50
CA MET A 125 -0.51 -30.50 5.59
C MET A 125 -0.22 -29.00 5.43
N PHE A 126 -1.26 -28.18 5.28
CA PHE A 126 -1.13 -26.73 5.20
C PHE A 126 -0.42 -26.16 6.43
N VAL A 127 -0.89 -26.52 7.64
CA VAL A 127 -0.29 -26.07 8.90
C VAL A 127 1.19 -26.44 8.95
N ARG A 128 1.53 -27.72 8.74
CA ARG A 128 2.93 -28.21 8.77
C ARG A 128 3.86 -27.49 7.79
N VAL A 129 3.38 -27.19 6.58
CA VAL A 129 4.21 -26.50 5.57
C VAL A 129 4.41 -25.04 5.95
N VAL A 130 3.36 -24.35 6.39
CA VAL A 130 3.43 -22.92 6.72
C VAL A 130 4.27 -22.67 7.97
N GLU A 131 4.18 -23.54 8.99
CA GLU A 131 5.01 -23.46 10.21
C GLU A 131 6.51 -23.39 9.90
N GLN A 132 6.99 -24.06 8.86
CA GLN A 132 8.41 -24.05 8.47
C GLN A 132 8.91 -22.68 7.99
N PHE A 133 8.00 -21.83 7.53
CA PHE A 133 8.32 -20.48 7.05
C PHE A 133 8.06 -19.40 8.10
N LEU A 134 7.41 -19.75 9.22
CA LEU A 134 7.21 -18.81 10.31
C LEU A 134 8.50 -18.67 11.12
N PRO A 135 8.83 -17.45 11.56
CA PRO A 135 9.94 -17.27 12.49
C PRO A 135 9.63 -18.07 13.77
N ASN A 136 10.58 -18.90 14.22
CA ASN A 136 10.51 -19.48 15.55
C ASN A 136 10.41 -18.31 16.54
N GLU A 137 9.25 -18.13 17.18
CA GLU A 137 9.14 -17.22 18.31
C GLU A 137 10.07 -17.78 19.40
N ALA A 138 11.30 -17.25 19.46
CA ALA A 138 12.20 -17.51 20.56
C ALA A 138 11.56 -16.94 21.83
N PRO A 139 11.41 -17.72 22.90
CA PRO A 139 10.93 -17.19 24.16
C PRO A 139 12.05 -16.34 24.77
N GLY A 140 11.85 -15.02 24.92
CA GLY A 140 12.84 -14.21 25.61
C GLY A 140 12.70 -12.70 25.43
N ALA A 141 11.72 -12.10 26.12
CA ALA A 141 11.88 -10.79 26.77
C ALA A 141 10.73 -10.57 27.77
N GLU A 142 10.51 -11.53 28.68
CA GLU A 142 9.79 -11.21 29.91
C GLU A 142 10.71 -10.39 30.82
N HIS A 143 10.31 -9.15 31.02
CA HIS A 143 10.42 -8.37 32.25
C HIS A 143 11.43 -8.85 33.31
N ALA A 144 12.64 -8.29 33.25
CA ALA A 144 13.50 -8.12 34.42
C ALA A 144 14.13 -6.73 34.33
N ASP A 145 13.46 -5.74 34.95
CA ASP A 145 14.10 -4.61 35.64
C ASP A 145 13.01 -3.72 36.27
N HIS A 146 12.38 -4.25 37.32
CA HIS A 146 11.74 -3.41 38.33
C HIS A 146 11.83 -4.07 39.71
N GLU A 147 13.05 -4.29 40.19
CA GLU A 147 13.29 -4.51 41.62
C GLU A 147 14.71 -4.07 41.98
N GLY A 148 14.84 -2.91 42.65
CA GLY A 148 16.17 -2.42 43.06
C GLY A 148 16.30 -0.98 43.57
N ALA A 149 15.22 -0.18 43.64
CA ALA A 149 15.30 1.18 44.18
C ALA A 149 14.22 1.44 45.24
N ARG A 150 14.19 0.60 46.29
CA ARG A 150 13.43 0.91 47.51
C ARG A 150 14.01 0.21 48.74
N MET A 151 15.26 0.50 49.09
CA MET A 151 15.69 0.47 50.50
C MET A 151 17.03 1.18 50.68
N LEU A 152 16.99 2.36 51.29
CA LEU A 152 17.95 2.85 52.30
C LEU A 152 17.53 4.28 52.70
N VAL A 153 16.60 4.32 53.67
CA VAL A 153 16.50 5.38 54.67
C VAL A 153 17.17 4.84 55.93
N THR A 154 17.71 5.74 56.75
CA THR A 154 18.43 5.60 58.05
C THR A 154 19.89 5.16 57.90
N ASP A 155 20.89 5.91 58.38
CA ASP A 155 20.98 6.84 59.52
C ASP A 155 21.79 8.11 59.14
#